data_AF-A0A950BDA4-F1
#
_entry.id   AF-A0A950BDA4-F1
#
_cell.length_a   1.000
_cell.length_b   1.000
_cell.length_c   1.000
_cell.angle_alpha   90.00
_cell.angle_beta   90.00
_cell.angle_gamma   90.00
#
_symmetry.space_group_name_H-M   'P 1'
#
loop_
_entity.id
_entity.type
_entity.pdbx_description
1 polymer ?
#
loop_
_entity_poly.entity_id
_entity_poly.type
_entity_poly.pdbx_seq_one_letter_code
_entity_poly.pdbx_strand_id
1 'polypeptide(L)' 'QAVAVPLRNMQGRTVAALNMVASSRRMSPQVMQREILPLLQEAARTLRPLI' A
#
# COMPACT_ATOMS: atom_id res chain seq x y z
N GLN A 1 6.93 -6.96 10.19
CA GLN A 1 5.60 -7.07 9.57
C GLN A 1 5.60 -6.14 8.36
N ALA A 2 4.93 -6.50 7.28
CA ALA A 2 4.92 -5.69 6.06
C ALA A 2 3.58 -5.84 5.32
N VAL A 3 3.20 -4.80 4.59
CA VAL A 3 2.02 -4.78 3.73
C VAL A 3 2.35 -3.99 2.46
N ALA A 4 1.73 -4.38 1.35
CA ALA A 4 1.98 -3.84 0.03
C ALA A 4 0.69 -3.68 -0.74
N VAL A 5 0.64 -2.69 -1.64
CA VAL A 5 -0.44 -2.50 -2.62
C VAL A 5 0.16 -2.30 -4.01
N PRO A 6 -0.51 -2.76 -5.09
CA PRO A 6 -0.05 -2.52 -6.45
C PRO A 6 -0.25 -1.05 -6.83
N LEU A 7 0.75 -0.46 -7.48
CA LEU A 7 0.61 0.80 -8.18
C LEU A 7 0.21 0.52 -9.62
N ARG A 8 -0.92 1.09 -10.04
CA ARG A 8 -1.47 0.88 -11.37
C ARG A 8 -1.47 2.18 -12.15
N ASN A 9 -1.03 2.12 -13.40
CA ASN A 9 -1.13 3.26 -14.31
C ASN A 9 -2.57 3.52 -14.76
N MET A 10 -2.78 4.54 -15.58
CA MET A 10 -4.11 4.89 -16.09
C MET A 10 -4.80 3.74 -16.85
N GLN A 11 -4.03 2.87 -17.53
CA GLN A 11 -4.53 1.68 -18.24
C GLN A 11 -4.85 0.50 -17.30
N GLY A 12 -4.65 0.66 -15.99
CA GLY A 12 -4.89 -0.38 -14.98
C GLY A 12 -3.78 -1.42 -14.86
N ARG A 13 -2.69 -1.27 -15.64
CA ARG A 13 -1.52 -2.17 -15.59
C ARG A 13 -0.76 -1.92 -14.29
N THR A 14 -0.41 -3.00 -13.59
CA THR A 14 0.48 -2.90 -12.43
C THR A 14 1.89 -2.61 -12.93
N VAL A 15 2.47 -1.50 -12.49
CA VAL A 15 3.78 -1.03 -12.92
C VAL A 15 4.80 -1.02 -11.78
N ALA A 16 4.32 -1.01 -10.53
CA ALA A 16 5.14 -1.05 -9.32
C ALA A 16 4.30 -1.51 -8.12
N ALA A 17 4.90 -1.51 -6.93
CA ALA A 17 4.22 -1.72 -5.65
C ALA A 17 4.63 -0.64 -4.65
N LEU A 18 3.70 -0.25 -3.77
CA LEU A 18 3.94 0.63 -2.64
C LEU A 18 3.91 -0.20 -1.36
N ASN A 19 5.00 -0.15 -0.59
CA ASN A 19 5.21 -1.00 0.58
C ASN A 19 5.31 -0.18 1.87
N MET A 20 4.82 -0.75 2.97
CA MET A 20 5.16 -0.32 4.31
C MET A 20 5.71 -1.49 5.11
N VAL A 21 6.81 -1.25 5.82
CA VAL A 21 7.43 -2.22 6.72
C VAL A 21 7.51 -1.61 8.12
N ALA A 22 7.11 -2.39 9.13
CA ALA A 22 7.25 -1.99 10.53
C ALA A 22 7.76 -3.15 11.40
N SER A 23 8.40 -2.79 12.51
CA SER A 23 8.85 -3.77 13.51
C SER A 23 7.66 -4.57 14.04
N SER A 24 7.81 -5.91 14.10
CA SER A 24 6.77 -6.81 14.62
C SER A 24 6.44 -6.58 16.09
N ARG A 25 7.33 -5.96 16.87
CA ARG A 25 7.07 -5.60 18.27
C ARG A 25 6.15 -4.38 18.43
N ARG A 26 6.06 -3.52 17.41
CA ARG A 26 5.32 -2.25 17.47
C ARG A 26 4.01 -2.26 16.70
N MET A 27 3.83 -3.21 15.78
CA MET A 27 2.68 -3.23 14.88
C MET A 27 2.20 -4.67 14.66
N SER A 28 0.94 -4.93 14.98
CA SER A 28 0.31 -6.23 14.71
C SER A 28 -0.15 -6.33 13.25
N PRO A 29 -0.23 -7.54 12.67
CA PRO A 29 -0.79 -7.71 11.33
C PRO A 29 -2.25 -7.24 11.22
N GLN A 30 -3.04 -7.33 12.29
CA GLN A 30 -4.43 -6.86 12.30
C GLN A 30 -4.52 -5.34 12.15
N VAL A 31 -3.64 -4.59 12.83
CA VAL A 31 -3.54 -3.13 12.67
C VAL A 31 -3.06 -2.80 11.26
N MET A 32 -2.08 -3.53 10.72
CA MET A 32 -1.67 -3.33 9.32
C MET A 32 -2.81 -3.51 8.32
N GLN A 33 -3.66 -4.52 8.50
CA GLN A 33 -4.79 -4.74 7.58
C GLN A 33 -5.91 -3.72 7.76
N ARG A 34 -6.24 -3.34 8.99
CA ARG A 34 -7.42 -2.51 9.27
C ARG A 34 -7.15 -1.01 9.15
N GLU A 35 -5.96 -0.57 9.52
CA GLU A 35 -5.64 0.86 9.61
C GLU A 35 -4.69 1.28 8.50
N ILE A 36 -3.68 0.46 8.19
CA ILE A 36 -2.62 0.84 7.25
C ILE A 36 -2.97 0.53 5.79
N LEU A 37 -3.51 -0.66 5.51
CA LEU A 37 -3.83 -1.09 4.16
C LEU A 37 -4.78 -0.11 3.43
N PRO A 38 -5.85 0.43 4.06
CA PRO A 38 -6.70 1.42 3.41
C PRO A 38 -5.94 2.71 3.03
N LEU A 39 -5.02 3.18 3.89
CA LEU A 39 -4.22 4.37 3.62
C LEU A 39 -3.24 4.16 2.46
N LEU A 40 -2.64 2.97 2.38
CA LEU A 40 -1.79 2.59 1.24
C LEU A 40 -2.57 2.52 -0.06
N GLN A 41 -3.78 1.94 -0.05
CA GLN A 41 -4.66 1.88 -1.22
C GLN A 41 -5.04 3.28 -1.70
N GLU A 42 -5.35 4.18 -0.77
CA GLU A 42 -5.64 5.58 -1.08
C GLU A 42 -4.42 6.29 -1.68
N ALA A 43 -3.25 6.16 -1.07
CA ALA A 43 -2.01 6.71 -1.62
C ALA A 43 -1.71 6.17 -3.01
N ALA A 44 -1.92 4.87 -3.26
CA ALA A 44 -1.76 4.26 -4.57
C ALA A 44 -2.71 4.86 -5.61
N ARG A 45 -3.95 5.19 -5.21
CA ARG A 45 -4.94 5.86 -6.06
C ARG A 45 -4.54 7.29 -6.37
N THR A 46 -4.01 8.03 -5.39
CA THR A 46 -3.49 9.40 -5.57
C THR A 46 -2.29 9.45 -6.51
N LEU A 47 -1.45 8.42 -6.52
CA LEU A 47 -0.28 8.33 -7.39
C LEU A 47 -0.62 7.97 -8.83
N ARG A 48 -1.78 7.34 -9.09
CA ARG A 48 -2.19 6.88 -10.43
C ARG A 48 -2.07 7.90 -11.58
N PRO A 49 -2.41 9.19 -11.44
CA PRO A 49 -2.22 10.17 -12.53
C PRO A 49 -0.74 10.50 -12.83
N LEU A 50 0.20 10.09 -11.97
CA LEU A 50 1.63 10.38 -12.09
C LEU A 50 2.44 9.20 -12.70
N ILE A 51 1.79 8.06 -12.96
CA ILE A 51 2.41 6.79 -13.40
C ILE A 51 1.61 6.11 -14.52
#